data_AF-A0A800ARU1-F1
#
_entry.id   AF-A0A800ARU1-F1
#
_cell.length_a   1.000
_cell.length_b   1.000
_cell.length_c   1.000
_cell.angle_alpha   90.00
_cell.angle_beta   90.00
_cell.angle_gamma   90.00
#
_symmetry.space_group_name_H-M   'P 1'
#
loop_
_entity.id
_entity.type
_entity.pdbx_description
1 polymer ?
#
loop_
_entity_poly.entity_id
_entity_poly.type
_entity_poly.pdbx_seq_one_letter_code
_entity_poly.pdbx_strand_id
1 'polypeptide(L)'
;MVVKTTRFDKAPTYFIYGGYVFVPLTKKLLHSTRLRYMASRWPTKEKKEIVVLLKVLASELSQGNSSISFWPVEKINGKTFATFDEFYQIVENFKGDYLLLEDDEG
;
A
#
# COMPACT_ATOMS: atom_id res chain seq x y z
N MET A 1 -5.43 -26.80 15.60
CA MET A 1 -5.43 -25.89 14.43
C MET A 1 -6.22 -24.64 14.79
N VAL A 2 -5.57 -23.48 14.91
CA VAL A 2 -6.29 -22.21 15.16
C VAL A 2 -6.53 -21.54 13.82
N VAL A 3 -7.77 -21.63 13.34
CA VAL A 3 -8.26 -20.82 12.23
C VAL A 3 -8.26 -19.38 12.72
N LYS A 4 -7.40 -18.51 12.16
CA LYS A 4 -7.47 -17.07 12.43
C LYS A 4 -8.81 -16.57 11.90
N THR A 5 -9.79 -16.45 12.79
CA THR A 5 -11.06 -15.79 12.53
C THR A 5 -10.76 -14.34 12.15
N THR A 6 -11.16 -13.97 10.94
CA THR A 6 -11.12 -12.61 10.42
C THR A 6 -11.80 -11.69 11.45
N ARG A 7 -11.03 -10.84 12.14
CA ARG A 7 -11.57 -9.91 13.14
C ARG A 7 -12.19 -8.71 12.40
N PHE A 8 -13.52 -8.60 12.44
CA PHE A 8 -14.31 -7.59 11.71
C PHE A 8 -14.45 -6.24 12.43
N ASP A 9 -13.97 -6.09 13.67
CA ASP A 9 -14.21 -4.90 14.52
C ASP A 9 -13.08 -3.86 14.53
N LYS A 10 -12.04 -4.00 13.69
CA LYS A 10 -11.05 -2.91 13.50
C LYS A 10 -11.47 -2.04 12.33
N ALA A 11 -11.50 -0.73 12.54
CA ALA A 11 -11.54 0.23 11.44
C ALA A 11 -10.47 -0.13 10.41
N PRO A 12 -10.78 -0.04 9.10
CA PRO A 12 -9.80 -0.38 8.07
C PRO A 12 -8.55 0.47 8.29
N THR A 13 -7.39 -0.19 8.36
CA THR A 13 -6.13 0.52 8.42
C THR A 13 -5.92 1.23 7.09
N TYR A 14 -5.95 2.56 7.10
CA TYR A 14 -5.61 3.37 5.94
C TYR A 14 -4.67 4.49 6.38
N PHE A 15 -3.87 4.97 5.45
CA PHE A 15 -2.97 6.09 5.66
C PHE A 15 -3.13 7.07 4.51
N ILE A 16 -3.31 8.36 4.83
CA ILE A 16 -3.46 9.42 3.83
C ILE A 16 -2.26 10.34 3.92
N TYR A 17 -1.57 10.54 2.80
CA TYR A 17 -0.43 11.43 2.71
C TYR A 17 -0.54 12.26 1.43
N GLY A 18 -0.60 13.59 1.53
CA GLY A 18 -0.69 14.48 0.35
C GLY A 18 -1.87 14.19 -0.60
N GLY A 19 -2.99 13.65 -0.08
CA GLY A 19 -4.14 13.22 -0.88
C GLY A 19 -4.10 11.76 -1.37
N TYR A 20 -2.98 11.06 -1.25
CA TYR A 20 -2.84 9.66 -1.63
C TYR A 20 -3.32 8.75 -0.50
N VAL A 21 -4.24 7.82 -0.81
CA VAL A 21 -4.84 6.90 0.17
C VAL A 21 -4.20 5.52 0.05
N PHE A 22 -3.45 5.11 1.06
CA PHE A 22 -2.78 3.82 1.13
C PHE A 22 -3.51 2.85 2.05
N VAL A 23 -3.57 1.59 1.67
CA VAL A 23 -4.17 0.49 2.45
C VAL A 23 -3.32 -0.76 2.38
N PRO A 24 -3.29 -1.60 3.44
CA PRO A 24 -2.79 -2.96 3.30
C PRO A 24 -3.74 -3.76 2.41
N LEU A 25 -3.22 -4.57 1.49
CA LEU A 25 -4.05 -5.41 0.64
C LEU A 25 -4.76 -6.46 1.51
N THR A 26 -6.07 -6.30 1.67
CA THR A 26 -6.92 -7.29 2.32
C THR A 26 -7.62 -8.15 1.27
N LYS A 27 -8.12 -9.33 1.68
CA LYS A 27 -8.91 -10.21 0.78
C LYS A 27 -10.11 -9.50 0.12
N LYS A 28 -10.66 -8.48 0.78
CA LYS A 28 -11.78 -7.67 0.26
C LYS A 28 -11.39 -6.74 -0.89
N LEU A 29 -10.09 -6.50 -1.10
CA LEU A 29 -9.58 -5.65 -2.19
C LEU A 29 -9.19 -6.44 -3.44
N LEU A 30 -9.32 -7.78 -3.43
CA LEU A 30 -8.93 -8.67 -4.53
C LEU A 30 -9.93 -8.69 -5.71
N HIS A 31 -10.56 -7.56 -6.01
CA HIS A 31 -11.47 -7.43 -7.14
C HIS A 31 -10.74 -7.33 -8.49
N SER A 32 -9.47 -6.89 -8.49
CA SER A 32 -8.61 -6.81 -9.68
C SER A 32 -7.81 -8.09 -9.91
N THR A 33 -7.66 -8.49 -11.18
CA THR A 33 -6.80 -9.61 -11.60
C THR A 33 -5.34 -9.36 -11.27
N ARG A 34 -4.85 -8.11 -11.43
CA ARG A 34 -3.49 -7.70 -11.03
C ARG A 34 -3.29 -7.87 -9.53
N LEU A 35 -4.20 -7.36 -8.70
CA LEU A 35 -4.11 -7.48 -7.23
C LEU A 35 -4.19 -8.94 -6.77
N ARG A 36 -4.96 -9.78 -7.46
CA ARG A 36 -5.05 -11.22 -7.17
C ARG A 36 -3.77 -11.97 -7.55
N TYR A 37 -3.20 -11.66 -8.71
CA TYR A 37 -1.91 -12.19 -9.14
C TYR A 37 -0.81 -11.85 -8.13
N MET A 38 -0.75 -10.58 -7.79
CA MET A 38 0.06 -10.02 -6.72
C MET A 38 -0.14 -10.81 -5.41
N ALA A 39 -1.34 -10.85 -4.86
CA ALA A 39 -1.65 -11.60 -3.63
C ALA A 39 -1.23 -13.08 -3.67
N SER A 40 -1.26 -13.73 -4.84
CA SER A 40 -0.81 -15.13 -4.98
C SER A 40 0.69 -15.33 -4.81
N ARG A 41 1.49 -14.25 -4.97
CA ARG A 41 2.94 -14.24 -4.70
C ARG A 41 3.27 -13.97 -3.21
N TRP A 42 2.26 -13.80 -2.35
CA TRP A 42 2.44 -13.54 -0.90
C TRP A 42 1.87 -14.64 0.00
N PRO A 43 2.43 -14.86 1.21
CA PRO A 43 3.56 -14.17 1.86
C PRO A 43 4.90 -14.91 1.69
N THR A 44 5.97 -14.19 1.35
CA THR A 44 7.35 -14.69 1.45
C THR A 44 7.96 -14.27 2.79
N LYS A 45 9.14 -14.79 3.17
CA LYS A 45 9.82 -14.36 4.40
C LYS A 45 10.13 -12.85 4.41
N GLU A 46 10.37 -12.28 3.23
CA GLU A 46 10.85 -10.92 3.04
C GLU A 46 9.70 -9.90 2.89
N LYS A 47 8.51 -10.35 2.48
CA LYS A 47 7.37 -9.45 2.31
C LYS A 47 6.10 -10.08 2.87
N LYS A 48 5.55 -9.45 3.92
CA LYS A 48 4.46 -9.97 4.74
C LYS A 48 3.13 -9.33 4.38
N GLU A 49 3.15 -8.06 3.99
CA GLU A 49 1.98 -7.30 3.56
C GLU A 49 2.28 -6.49 2.30
N ILE A 50 1.22 -6.10 1.63
CA ILE A 50 1.25 -5.37 0.36
C ILE A 50 0.60 -4.03 0.64
N VAL A 51 1.26 -2.96 0.26
CA VAL A 51 0.67 -1.63 0.33
C VAL A 51 0.10 -1.31 -1.04
N VAL A 52 -1.12 -0.81 -1.07
CA VAL A 52 -1.80 -0.39 -2.30
C VAL A 52 -2.19 1.07 -2.16
N LEU A 53 -1.81 1.88 -3.13
CA LEU A 53 -2.41 3.18 -3.39
C LEU A 53 -3.82 2.93 -3.94
N LEU A 54 -4.80 3.02 -3.05
CA LEU A 54 -6.19 2.71 -3.36
C LEU A 54 -6.78 3.74 -4.31
N LYS A 55 -6.60 5.02 -3.99
CA LYS A 55 -7.08 6.15 -4.77
C LYS A 55 -6.36 7.44 -4.37
N VAL A 56 -6.50 8.46 -5.21
CA VAL A 56 -6.00 9.80 -4.95
C VAL A 56 -7.18 10.75 -4.73
N LEU A 57 -7.20 11.40 -3.58
CA LEU A 57 -8.09 12.52 -3.24
C LEU A 57 -7.47 13.80 -3.78
N ALA A 58 -8.24 14.59 -4.52
CA ALA A 58 -7.78 15.84 -5.09
C ALA A 58 -7.35 16.83 -3.99
N SER A 59 -6.15 17.38 -4.14
CA SER A 59 -5.51 18.38 -3.28
C SER A 59 -4.45 19.11 -4.11
N GLU A 60 -3.87 20.19 -3.58
CA GLU A 60 -2.77 20.90 -4.25
C GLU A 60 -1.58 19.98 -4.57
N LEU A 61 -1.28 19.03 -3.68
CA LEU A 61 -0.15 18.09 -3.83
C LEU A 61 -0.44 16.89 -4.73
N SER A 62 -1.71 16.66 -5.06
CA SER A 62 -2.16 15.50 -5.84
C SER A 62 -2.82 15.88 -7.16
N GLN A 63 -2.67 17.13 -7.57
CA GLN A 63 -3.23 17.65 -8.81
C GLN A 63 -2.70 16.84 -10.01
N GLY A 64 -3.62 16.42 -10.89
CA GLY A 64 -3.29 15.60 -12.06
C GLY A 64 -3.26 14.08 -11.82
N ASN A 65 -3.25 13.63 -10.55
CA ASN A 65 -3.07 12.21 -10.22
C ASN A 65 -4.36 11.50 -9.78
N SER A 66 -5.53 12.15 -9.91
CA SER A 66 -6.83 11.62 -9.48
C SER A 66 -7.28 10.35 -10.22
N SER A 67 -6.70 10.04 -11.38
CA SER A 67 -6.98 8.82 -12.15
C SER A 67 -6.28 7.58 -11.58
N ILE A 68 -5.25 7.75 -10.73
CA ILE A 68 -4.50 6.63 -10.15
C ILE A 68 -5.36 5.92 -9.10
N SER A 69 -5.49 4.60 -9.27
CA SER A 69 -6.21 3.74 -8.32
C SER A 69 -5.67 2.31 -8.37
N PHE A 70 -5.81 1.60 -7.25
CA PHE A 70 -5.39 0.21 -7.08
C PHE A 70 -3.94 -0.09 -7.50
N TRP A 71 -3.04 0.87 -7.31
CA TRP A 71 -1.64 0.74 -7.71
C TRP A 71 -0.79 0.17 -6.55
N PRO A 72 -0.10 -0.96 -6.75
CA PRO A 72 0.71 -1.58 -5.70
C PRO A 72 2.02 -0.82 -5.49
N VAL A 73 2.40 -0.65 -4.23
CA VAL A 73 3.69 -0.06 -3.86
C VAL A 73 4.65 -1.18 -3.46
N GLU A 74 5.80 -1.25 -4.12
CA GLU A 74 6.84 -2.23 -3.85
C GLU A 74 8.05 -1.62 -3.13
N LYS A 75 8.43 -0.39 -3.47
CA LYS A 75 9.58 0.29 -2.89
C LYS A 75 9.27 1.76 -2.57
N ILE A 76 10.03 2.28 -1.61
CA ILE A 76 10.14 3.71 -1.34
C ILE A 76 11.60 4.10 -1.51
N ASN A 77 11.89 5.01 -2.44
CA ASN A 77 13.25 5.47 -2.73
C ASN A 77 14.26 4.32 -2.93
N GLY A 78 13.88 3.31 -3.72
CA GLY A 78 14.66 2.13 -4.07
C GLY A 78 14.70 1.04 -2.99
N LYS A 79 14.10 1.26 -1.82
CA LYS A 79 14.13 0.30 -0.70
C LYS A 79 12.79 -0.41 -0.54
N THR A 80 12.83 -1.72 -0.41
CA THR A 80 11.65 -2.54 -0.10
C THR A 80 11.26 -2.40 1.38
N PHE A 81 10.00 -2.72 1.67
CA PHE A 81 9.45 -2.81 3.02
C PHE A 81 8.63 -4.09 3.13
N ALA A 82 8.54 -4.67 4.32
CA ALA A 82 7.89 -5.94 4.56
C ALA A 82 6.43 -5.82 5.00
N THR A 83 6.05 -4.71 5.66
CA THR A 83 4.72 -4.52 6.28
C THR A 83 4.12 -3.15 6.01
N PHE A 84 2.81 -3.01 6.21
CA PHE A 84 2.15 -1.71 6.11
C PHE A 84 2.62 -0.73 7.20
N ASP A 85 2.92 -1.25 8.39
CA ASP A 85 3.47 -0.44 9.50
C ASP A 85 4.85 0.13 9.16
N GLU A 86 5.73 -0.70 8.58
CA GLU A 86 7.05 -0.25 8.10
C GLU A 86 6.92 0.82 7.00
N PHE A 87 6.02 0.63 6.04
CA PHE A 87 5.70 1.65 5.03
C PHE A 87 5.27 2.96 5.68
N TYR A 88 4.33 2.91 6.62
CA TYR A 88 3.84 4.08 7.34
C TYR A 88 4.98 4.82 8.07
N GLN A 89 5.81 4.08 8.82
CA GLN A 89 6.95 4.66 9.53
C GLN A 89 7.97 5.30 8.60
N ILE A 90 8.25 4.71 7.43
CA ILE A 90 9.18 5.31 6.45
C ILE A 90 8.63 6.62 5.91
N VAL A 91 7.35 6.66 5.52
CA VAL A 91 6.73 7.85 4.93
C VAL A 91 6.58 8.97 5.96
N GLU A 92 6.11 8.65 7.17
CA GLU A 92 5.87 9.65 8.22
C GLU A 92 7.17 10.28 8.74
N ASN A 93 8.25 9.50 8.81
CA ASN A 93 9.55 10.00 9.28
C ASN A 93 10.45 10.53 8.15
N PHE A 94 9.95 10.62 6.92
CA PHE A 94 10.73 11.08 5.78
C PHE A 94 11.06 12.59 5.90
N LYS A 95 12.33 12.95 5.68
CA LYS A 95 12.83 14.34 5.78
C LYS A 95 13.54 14.83 4.50
N GLY A 96 13.40 14.13 3.39
CA GLY A 96 13.96 14.53 2.11
C GLY A 96 12.99 15.39 1.28
N ASP A 97 13.45 15.82 0.11
CA ASP A 97 12.69 16.73 -0.77
C ASP A 97 11.54 16.03 -1.52
N TYR A 98 11.73 14.76 -1.90
CA TYR A 98 10.74 13.98 -2.63
C TYR A 98 10.71 12.52 -2.18
N LEU A 99 9.50 11.95 -2.15
CA LEU A 99 9.28 10.56 -1.83
C LEU A 99 8.87 9.82 -3.11
N LEU A 100 9.75 8.99 -3.62
CA LEU A 100 9.49 8.16 -4.80
C LEU A 100 8.85 6.84 -4.35
N LEU A 101 7.65 6.59 -4.85
CA LEU A 101 6.96 5.31 -4.72
C LEU A 101 7.16 4.54 -6.03
N GLU A 102 7.56 3.28 -5.95
CA GLU A 102 7.84 2.43 -7.11
C GLU A 102 7.03 1.13 -7.00
N ASP A 103 6.61 0.57 -8.14
CA ASP A 103 6.08 -0.79 -8.21
C ASP A 103 7.19 -1.79 -8.57
N ASP A 104 6.83 -2.98 -9.02
CA ASP A 104 7.78 -4.05 -9.32
C ASP A 104 8.63 -3.76 -10.56
N GLU A 105 8.20 -2.84 -11.43
CA GLU A 105 8.92 -2.48 -12.64
C GLU A 105 9.98 -1.38 -12.42
N GLY A 106 9.93 -0.67 -11.28
CA GLY A 106 10.83 0.42 -10.94
C GLY A 106 10.26 1.78 -11.33
#